data_AF-A0A2E0AGF0-F1
#
_entry.id   AF-A0A2E0AGF0-F1
#
_cell.length_a   1.000
_cell.length_b   1.000
_cell.length_c   1.000
_cell.angle_alpha   90.00
_cell.angle_beta   90.00
_cell.angle_gamma   90.00
#
_symmetry.space_group_name_H-M   'P 1'
#
loop_
_entity.id
_entity.type
_entity.pdbx_description
1 polymer ?
#
loop_
_entity_poly.entity_id
_entity_poly.type
_entity_poly.pdbx_seq_one_letter_code
_entity_poly.pdbx_strand_id
1 'polypeptide(L)' 'MFNIEKLSDQGWALEGSHESQDSAFTHARAKSDTSGQTYRVINTERSVVCVLTHAGSHCWQESVAS' A
#
# COMPACT_ATOMS: atom_id res chain seq x y z
N MET A 1 0.47 -2.15 -12.43
CA MET A 1 0.19 -0.86 -11.76
C MET A 1 -0.28 -1.15 -10.35
N PHE A 2 0.14 -0.33 -9.40
CA PHE A 2 -0.14 -0.47 -7.98
C PHE A 2 -0.67 0.84 -7.42
N ASN A 3 -1.76 0.77 -6.66
CA ASN A 3 -2.41 1.92 -6.06
C ASN A 3 -2.09 1.98 -4.57
N ILE A 4 -1.87 3.19 -4.07
CA ILE A 4 -1.71 3.48 -2.66
C ILE A 4 -3.05 3.99 -2.16
N GLU A 5 -3.56 3.39 -1.08
CA GLU A 5 -4.75 3.87 -0.40
C GLU A 5 -4.43 4.16 1.07
N LYS A 6 -5.07 5.19 1.62
CA LYS A 6 -4.98 5.59 3.03
C LYS A 6 -6.25 5.22 3.77
N LEU A 7 -6.10 4.72 4.98
CA LEU A 7 -7.22 4.47 5.87
C LEU A 7 -7.71 5.80 6.47
N SER A 8 -8.98 6.11 6.23
CA SER A 8 -9.69 7.25 6.81
C SER A 8 -10.94 6.77 7.54
N ASP A 9 -11.67 7.70 8.19
CA ASP A 9 -12.93 7.40 8.88
C ASP A 9 -14.02 6.87 7.92
N GLN A 10 -13.90 7.15 6.61
CA GLN A 10 -14.83 6.68 5.57
C GLN A 10 -14.32 5.41 4.87
N GLY A 11 -13.23 4.81 5.37
CA GLY A 11 -12.56 3.67 4.76
C GLY A 11 -11.35 4.07 3.93
N TRP A 12 -11.02 3.25 2.93
CA TRP A 12 -9.82 3.40 2.11
C TRP A 12 -10.00 4.44 1.00
N ALA A 13 -9.11 5.43 0.96
CA ALA A 13 -9.11 6.50 -0.04
C ALA A 13 -7.84 6.44 -0.90
N LEU A 14 -7.99 6.57 -2.22
CA LEU A 14 -6.87 6.58 -3.17
C LEU A 14 -5.98 7.81 -2.99
N GLU A 15 -4.67 7.59 -2.92
CA GLU A 15 -3.65 8.63 -2.67
C GLU A 15 -2.58 8.71 -3.76
N GLY A 16 -2.49 7.70 -4.63
CA GLY A 16 -1.54 7.68 -5.74
C GLY A 16 -1.45 6.33 -6.41
N SER A 17 -0.77 6.31 -7.56
CA SER A 17 -0.55 5.12 -8.37
C SER A 17 0.88 5.08 -8.88
N HIS A 18 1.44 3.88 -8.98
CA HIS A 18 2.80 3.63 -9.45
C HIS A 18 2.83 2.42 -10.39
N GLU A 19 3.83 2.36 -11.26
CA GLU A 19 3.97 1.26 -12.21
C GLU A 19 4.44 -0.04 -11.53
N SER A 20 5.30 0.07 -10.51
CA SER A 20 5.87 -1.07 -9.77
C SER A 20 5.44 -1.11 -8.30
N GLN A 21 5.48 -2.32 -7.72
CA GLN A 21 5.18 -2.55 -6.31
C GLN A 21 6.19 -1.85 -5.40
N ASP A 22 7.48 -1.88 -5.72
CA ASP A 22 8.53 -1.27 -4.91
C ASP A 22 8.39 0.25 -4.81
N SER A 23 8.06 0.92 -5.92
CA SER A 23 7.81 2.37 -5.93
C SER A 23 6.57 2.72 -5.11
N ALA A 24 5.49 1.94 -5.26
CA ALA A 24 4.29 2.12 -4.45
C ALA A 24 4.56 1.91 -2.96
N PHE A 25 5.33 0.86 -2.61
CA PHE A 25 5.72 0.56 -1.24
C PHE A 25 6.54 1.69 -0.62
N THR A 26 7.60 2.12 -1.31
CA THR A 26 8.51 3.17 -0.82
C THR A 26 7.74 4.47 -0.56
N HIS A 27 6.85 4.85 -1.48
CA HIS A 27 6.04 6.05 -1.33
C HIS A 27 4.99 5.89 -0.21
N ALA A 28 4.29 4.76 -0.14
CA ALA A 28 3.35 4.50 0.94
C ALA A 28 4.04 4.48 2.32
N ARG A 29 5.27 3.98 2.41
CA ARG A 29 6.06 3.94 3.65
C ARG A 29 6.40 5.35 4.11
N ALA A 30 6.94 6.17 3.20
CA ALA A 30 7.26 7.57 3.51
C ALA A 30 6.03 8.35 3.97
N LYS A 31 4.86 8.12 3.35
CA LYS A 31 3.59 8.73 3.77
C LYS A 31 3.14 8.24 5.15
N SER A 32 3.24 6.94 5.44
CA SER A 32 2.88 6.38 6.75
C SER A 32 3.80 6.91 7.86
N ASP A 33 5.10 6.99 7.60
CA ASP A 33 6.09 7.53 8.55
C ASP A 33 5.85 9.01 8.86
N THR A 34 5.46 9.79 7.85
CA THR A 34 5.22 11.24 8.01
C THR A 34 3.88 11.54 8.69
N SER A 35 2.82 10.81 8.34
CA SER A 35 1.46 11.13 8.78
C SER A 35 0.99 10.31 9.99
N GLY A 36 1.68 9.22 10.33
CA GLY A 36 1.23 8.24 11.33
C GLY A 36 0.02 7.42 10.89
N GLN A 37 -0.52 7.63 9.68
CA GLN A 37 -1.70 6.93 9.19
C GLN A 37 -1.35 5.57 8.58
N THR A 38 -2.38 4.71 8.50
CA THR A 38 -2.27 3.41 7.84
C THR A 38 -2.45 3.58 6.33
N TYR A 39 -1.54 3.00 5.57
CA TYR A 39 -1.61 2.91 4.12
C TYR A 39 -1.64 1.46 3.69
N ARG A 40 -2.19 1.19 2.51
CA ARG A 40 -2.06 -0.09 1.84
C ARG A 40 -1.66 0.11 0.39
N VAL A 41 -0.96 -0.87 -0.16
CA VAL A 41 -0.70 -0.97 -1.58
C VAL A 41 -1.59 -2.09 -2.13
N ILE A 42 -2.32 -1.80 -3.20
CA ILE A 42 -3.17 -2.77 -3.90
C ILE A 42 -2.72 -2.92 -5.36
N ASN A 43 -2.87 -4.11 -5.93
CA ASN A 43 -2.64 -4.34 -7.36
C ASN A 43 -3.90 -3.96 -8.18
N THR A 44 -3.85 -4.16 -9.50
CA THR A 44 -4.98 -3.84 -10.42
C THR A 44 -6.24 -4.66 -10.16
N GLU A 45 -6.11 -5.84 -9.54
CA GLU A 45 -7.21 -6.71 -9.16
C GLU A 45 -7.81 -6.32 -7.79
N ARG A 46 -7.32 -5.22 -7.19
CA ARG A 46 -7.65 -4.74 -5.85
C ARG A 46 -7.20 -5.70 -4.73
N SER A 47 -6.32 -6.64 -5.02
CA SER A 47 -5.67 -7.47 -4.01
C SER A 47 -4.67 -6.63 -3.22
N VAL A 48 -4.72 -6.74 -1.89
CA VAL A 48 -3.79 -6.03 -1.01
C VAL A 48 -2.44 -6.75 -1.03
N VAL A 49 -1.40 -6.04 -1.46
CA VAL A 49 -0.03 -6.59 -1.54
C VAL A 49 0.85 -6.12 -0.39
N CYS A 50 0.55 -4.96 0.21
CA CYS A 50 1.20 -4.50 1.44
C CYS A 50 0.25 -3.67 2.29
N VAL A 51 0.36 -3.77 3.61
CA VAL A 51 -0.21 -2.84 4.60
C VAL A 51 0.93 -2.21 5.39
N LEU A 52 0.89 -0.90 5.55
CA LEU A 52 1.90 -0.08 6.19
C LEU A 52 1.27 0.73 7.31
N THR A 53 1.87 0.64 8.48
CA THR A 53 1.51 1.38 9.69
C THR A 53 2.76 2.05 10.28
N HIS A 54 2.57 2.94 11.24
CA HIS A 54 3.69 3.52 12.00
C HIS A 54 4.55 2.42 12.67
N ALA A 55 3.96 1.29 13.07
CA ALA A 55 4.66 0.20 13.74
C ALA A 55 5.45 -0.72 12.80
N GLY A 56 5.24 -0.64 11.49
CA GLY A 56 5.92 -1.47 10.50
C GLY A 56 5.03 -1.77 9.30
N SER A 57 5.46 -2.74 8.49
CA SER A 57 4.75 -3.16 7.28
C SER A 57 4.60 -4.67 7.22
N HIS A 58 3.48 -5.13 6.67
CA HIS A 58 3.25 -6.52 6.32
C HIS A 58 2.95 -6.60 4.82
N CYS A 59 3.75 -7.39 4.10
CA CYS A 59 3.61 -7.55 2.65
C CYS A 59 3.43 -9.03 2.31
N TRP A 60 2.59 -9.29 1.32
CA TRP A 60 2.38 -10.61 0.76
C TRP A 60 3.19 -10.73 -0.52
N GLN A 61 3.95 -11.82 -0.65
CA GLN A 61 4.49 -12.20 -1.94
C GLN A 61 3.34 -12.75 -2.78
N GLU A 62 3.16 -12.25 -4.01
CA GLU A 62 2.28 -12.92 -4.96
C GLU A 62 2.82 -14.34 -5.12
N SER A 63 2.02 -15.32 -4.70
CA SER A 63 2.35 -16.71 -4.92
C SER A 63 2.30 -16.91 -6.43
N VAL A 64 3.46 -17.04 -7.07
CA VAL A 64 3.54 -17.53 -8.44
C VAL A 64 3.02 -18.96 -8.43
N ALA A 65 1.74 -19.13 -8.79
CA ALA A 65 1.20 -20.43 -9.13
C ALA A 65 2.06 -20.96 -10.30
N SER A 66 2.86 -21.99 -10.00
CA SER A 66 3.70 -22.70 -10.96
C SER A 66 2.85 -23.62 -11.83
#